data_AF-A0A3R7FT40-F1
#
_entry.id   AF-A0A3R7FT40-F1
#
_cell.length_a   1.000
_cell.length_b   1.000
_cell.length_c   1.000
_cell.angle_alpha   90.00
_cell.angle_beta   90.00
_cell.angle_gamma   90.00
#
_symmetry.space_group_name_H-M   'P 1'
#
loop_
_entity.id
_entity.type
_entity.pdbx_description
1 polymer ?
#
loop_
_entity_poly.entity_id
_entity_poly.type
_entity_poly.pdbx_seq_one_letter_code
_entity_poly.pdbx_strand_id
1 'polypeptide(L)'
;MIPIDRHINRIAHRTGIVEGNAGYDEVRRRLEEAADEDQYLDIHLALIQFGREVCRARNPRCSECFLRDLCPTFQERQEKNAANEIGAAAGI
;
A
#
# COMPACT_ATOMS: atom_id res chain seq x y z
N MET A 1 -4.92 -2.86 -20.39
CA MET A 1 -3.81 -3.04 -19.44
C MET A 1 -3.80 -1.92 -18.40
N ILE A 2 -3.29 -2.18 -17.19
CA ILE A 2 -3.10 -1.18 -16.13
C ILE A 2 -1.62 -0.73 -16.11
N PRO A 3 -1.28 0.52 -16.48
CA PRO A 3 0.09 1.01 -16.36
C PRO A 3 0.51 1.11 -14.89
N ILE A 4 1.73 0.67 -14.56
CA ILE A 4 2.26 0.69 -13.19
C ILE A 4 3.26 1.82 -13.06
N ASP A 5 2.93 2.79 -12.21
CA ASP A 5 3.82 3.88 -11.85
C ASP A 5 4.35 3.73 -10.41
N ARG A 6 5.11 4.72 -9.95
CA ARG A 6 5.67 4.74 -8.59
C ARG A 6 4.61 4.78 -7.48
N HIS A 7 3.39 5.25 -7.77
CA HIS A 7 2.29 5.30 -6.80
C HIS A 7 1.66 3.93 -6.67
N ILE A 8 1.26 3.33 -7.79
CA ILE A 8 0.65 2.01 -7.87
C ILE A 8 1.60 0.95 -7.32
N ASN A 9 2.88 0.97 -7.74
CA ASN A 9 3.88 0.04 -7.23
C ASN A 9 3.98 0.10 -5.70
N ARG A 10 4.11 1.30 -5.14
CA ARG A 10 4.18 1.49 -3.69
C ARG A 10 2.93 0.99 -2.98
N ILE A 11 1.74 1.28 -3.52
CA ILE A 11 0.47 0.82 -2.95
C ILE A 11 0.46 -0.70 -2.93
N ALA A 12 0.75 -1.35 -4.05
CA ALA A 12 0.71 -2.80 -4.20
C ALA A 12 1.60 -3.53 -3.19
N HIS A 13 2.84 -3.04 -2.97
CA HIS A 13 3.71 -3.60 -1.93
C HIS A 13 3.21 -3.31 -0.51
N ARG A 14 2.67 -2.11 -0.25
CA ARG A 14 2.24 -1.75 1.11
C ARG A 14 1.01 -2.51 1.57
N THR A 15 0.07 -2.73 0.64
CA THR A 15 -1.20 -3.42 0.90
C THR A 15 -1.09 -4.93 0.76
N GLY A 16 0.07 -5.46 0.36
CA GLY A 16 0.28 -6.91 0.21
C GLY A 16 -0.35 -7.51 -1.06
N ILE A 17 -0.65 -6.70 -2.07
CA ILE A 17 -1.07 -7.21 -3.39
C ILE A 17 0.08 -8.01 -4.02
N VAL A 18 1.30 -7.52 -3.82
CA VAL A 18 2.55 -8.21 -4.17
C VAL A 18 3.49 -8.27 -2.99
N GLU A 19 4.37 -9.27 -2.99
CA GLU A 19 5.37 -9.50 -1.95
C GLU A 19 6.79 -9.25 -2.46
N GLY A 20 7.73 -9.08 -1.52
CA GLY A 20 9.16 -9.04 -1.79
C GLY A 20 9.56 -8.02 -2.88
N ASN A 21 10.38 -8.49 -3.81
CA ASN A 21 10.97 -7.67 -4.89
C ASN A 21 10.18 -7.78 -6.20
N ALA A 22 8.86 -8.01 -6.13
CA ALA A 22 8.01 -8.08 -7.31
C ALA A 22 8.23 -6.87 -8.25
N GLY A 23 8.42 -7.16 -9.54
CA GLY A 23 8.57 -6.15 -10.57
C GLY A 23 7.23 -5.58 -11.03
N TYR A 24 7.28 -4.54 -11.89
CA TYR A 24 6.08 -3.88 -12.40
C TYR A 24 5.15 -4.80 -13.19
N ASP A 25 5.68 -5.80 -13.89
CA ASP A 25 4.85 -6.73 -14.65
C ASP A 25 4.05 -7.67 -13.74
N GLU A 26 4.63 -8.08 -12.61
CA GLU A 26 3.90 -8.86 -11.61
C GLU A 26 2.82 -8.02 -10.92
N VAL A 27 3.13 -6.76 -10.57
CA VAL A 27 2.13 -5.83 -10.02
C VAL A 27 0.96 -5.65 -11.00
N ARG A 28 1.25 -5.46 -12.29
CA ARG A 28 0.23 -5.33 -13.34
C ARG A 28 -0.64 -6.57 -13.40
N ARG A 29 -0.03 -7.75 -13.55
CA ARG A 29 -0.74 -9.02 -13.66
C ARG A 29 -1.69 -9.23 -12.48
N ARG A 30 -1.23 -8.96 -11.26
CA ARG A 30 -2.04 -9.14 -10.04
C ARG A 30 -3.22 -8.17 -9.94
N LEU A 31 -3.08 -6.96 -10.47
CA LEU A 31 -4.20 -6.01 -10.56
C LEU A 31 -5.19 -6.40 -11.66
N GLU A 32 -4.69 -6.83 -12.81
CA GLU A 32 -5.51 -7.29 -13.95
C GLU A 32 -6.26 -8.59 -13.63
N GLU A 33 -5.67 -9.50 -12.84
CA GLU A 33 -6.34 -10.72 -12.34
C GLU A 33 -7.50 -10.43 -11.36
N ALA A 34 -7.52 -9.23 -10.77
CA ALA A 34 -8.49 -8.84 -9.76
C ALA A 34 -9.61 -7.93 -10.31
N ALA A 35 -9.62 -7.64 -11.61
CA ALA A 35 -10.52 -6.68 -12.22
C ALA A 35 -10.92 -7.06 -13.65
N ASP A 36 -12.08 -6.57 -14.10
CA ASP A 36 -12.49 -6.69 -15.50
C ASP A 36 -11.80 -5.64 -16.37
N GLU A 37 -11.56 -5.95 -17.65
CA GLU A 37 -10.76 -5.09 -18.54
C GLU A 37 -11.35 -3.68 -18.74
N ASP A 38 -12.67 -3.55 -18.66
CA ASP A 38 -13.39 -2.27 -18.75
C ASP A 38 -13.16 -1.37 -17.54
N GLN A 39 -12.68 -1.91 -16.42
CA GLN A 39 -12.38 -1.17 -15.19
C GLN A 39 -10.93 -0.68 -15.10
N TYR A 40 -10.05 -1.11 -16.02
CA TYR A 40 -8.60 -0.87 -15.91
C TYR A 40 -8.22 0.61 -15.85
N LEU A 41 -8.89 1.46 -16.63
CA LEU A 41 -8.63 2.90 -16.62
C LEU A 41 -9.01 3.52 -15.28
N ASP A 42 -10.18 3.17 -14.76
CA ASP A 42 -10.70 3.69 -13.50
C ASP A 42 -9.83 3.25 -12.32
N ILE A 43 -9.41 1.99 -12.30
CA ILE A 43 -8.49 1.45 -11.29
C ILE A 43 -7.15 2.20 -11.35
N HIS A 44 -6.60 2.39 -12.54
CA HIS A 44 -5.33 3.11 -12.71
C HIS A 44 -5.42 4.54 -12.14
N LEU A 45 -6.45 5.30 -12.50
CA LEU A 45 -6.65 6.67 -12.02
C LEU A 45 -6.93 6.71 -10.51
N ALA A 46 -7.76 5.80 -10.00
CA ALA A 46 -8.09 5.71 -8.59
C ALA A 46 -6.86 5.40 -7.73
N LEU A 47 -6.00 4.48 -8.16
CA LEU A 47 -4.78 4.13 -7.43
C LEU A 47 -3.75 5.27 -7.46
N ILE A 48 -3.62 5.99 -8.59
CA ILE A 48 -2.78 7.20 -8.64
C ILE A 48 -3.29 8.24 -7.64
N GLN A 49 -4.59 8.53 -7.68
CA GLN A 49 -5.22 9.51 -6.81
C GLN A 49 -5.05 9.15 -5.33
N PHE A 50 -5.37 7.90 -4.96
CA PHE A 50 -5.17 7.36 -3.62
C PHE A 50 -3.70 7.45 -3.18
N GLY A 51 -2.76 7.15 -4.07
CA GLY A 51 -1.32 7.22 -3.80
C GLY A 51 -0.81 8.65 -3.63
N ARG A 52 -1.48 9.65 -4.21
CA ARG A 52 -1.14 11.07 -4.05
C ARG A 52 -1.74 11.67 -2.78
N GLU A 53 -2.96 11.29 -2.43
CA GLU A 53 -3.71 11.95 -1.36
C GLU A 53 -3.62 11.24 -0.01
N VAL A 54 -3.58 9.91 0.01
CA VAL A 54 -3.67 9.11 1.24
C VAL A 54 -2.43 8.24 1.44
N CYS A 55 -2.15 7.31 0.51
CA CYS A 55 -1.00 6.39 0.59
C CYS A 55 0.30 7.05 0.08
N ARG A 56 0.62 8.22 0.62
CA ARG A 56 1.75 9.07 0.22
C ARG A 56 3.09 8.37 0.48
N ALA A 57 4.10 8.70 -0.32
CA ALA A 57 5.44 8.13 -0.16
C ALA A 57 6.00 8.42 1.24
N ARG A 58 5.88 9.67 1.69
CA ARG A 58 6.25 10.14 3.03
C ARG A 58 4.99 10.47 3.83
N ASN A 59 5.00 10.15 5.13
CA ASN A 59 3.91 10.39 6.06
C ASN A 59 2.50 10.06 5.47
N PRO A 60 2.23 8.78 5.14
CA PRO A 60 0.91 8.39 4.64
C PRO A 60 -0.17 8.68 5.68
N ARG A 61 -1.37 9.09 5.24
CA ARG A 61 -2.51 9.41 6.11
C ARG A 61 -3.23 8.13 6.52
N CYS A 62 -2.53 7.21 7.18
CA CYS A 62 -3.06 5.90 7.53
C CYS A 62 -4.27 5.99 8.47
N SER A 63 -4.36 7.01 9.32
CA SER A 63 -5.53 7.26 10.18
C SER A 63 -6.84 7.47 9.41
N GLU A 64 -6.75 7.93 8.16
CA GLU A 64 -7.88 8.24 7.28
C GLU A 64 -8.00 7.21 6.13
N CYS A 65 -7.14 6.19 6.12
CA CYS A 65 -7.10 5.20 5.05
C CYS A 65 -8.16 4.13 5.28
N PHE A 66 -9.06 3.94 4.32
CA PHE A 66 -10.09 2.89 4.38
C PHE A 66 -9.52 1.46 4.39
N LEU A 67 -8.28 1.26 3.94
CA LEU A 67 -7.58 -0.03 3.99
C LEU A 67 -6.76 -0.23 5.26
N ARG A 68 -6.76 0.71 6.21
CA ARG A 68 -5.85 0.71 7.36
C ARG A 68 -5.83 -0.62 8.10
N ASP A 69 -7.02 -1.14 8.41
CA ASP A 69 -7.16 -2.33 9.26
C ASP A 69 -6.80 -3.62 8.51
N LEU A 70 -6.73 -3.57 7.18
CA LEU A 70 -6.33 -4.66 6.29
C LEU A 70 -4.90 -4.53 5.74
N CYS A 71 -4.22 -3.41 5.99
CA CYS A 71 -2.95 -3.06 5.35
C CYS A 71 -1.76 -3.63 6.16
N PRO A 72 -1.00 -4.59 5.62
CA PRO A 72 0.11 -5.22 6.35
C PRO A 72 1.19 -4.23 6.77
N THR A 73 1.55 -3.28 5.90
CA THR A 73 2.54 -2.24 6.25
C THR A 73 2.06 -1.34 7.40
N PHE A 74 0.75 -1.11 7.54
CA PHE A 74 0.25 -0.32 8.66
C PHE A 74 0.33 -1.13 9.96
N GLN A 75 -0.13 -2.38 9.94
CA GLN A 75 -0.08 -3.27 11.09
C GLN A 75 1.36 -3.45 11.61
N GLU A 76 2.31 -3.75 10.73
CA GLU A 76 3.73 -3.88 11.08
C GLU A 76 4.29 -2.61 11.73
N ARG A 77 3.87 -1.42 11.27
CA ARG A 77 4.27 -0.15 11.90
C ARG A 77 3.68 0.02 13.29
N GLN A 78 2.43 -0.38 13.51
CA GLN A 78 1.81 -0.29 14.83
C GLN A 78 2.52 -1.21 15.83
N GLU A 79 2.84 -2.44 15.41
CA GLU A 79 3.59 -3.40 16.24
C GLU A 79 4.97 -2.84 16.64
N LYS A 80 5.71 -2.27 15.68
CA LYS A 80 7.00 -1.63 15.95
C LYS A 80 6.88 -0.43 16.88
N ASN A 81 5.85 0.39 16.71
CA ASN A 81 5.60 1.55 17.58
C ASN A 81 5.30 1.09 19.02
N ALA A 82 4.41 0.10 19.18
CA ALA A 82 4.08 -0.47 20.48
C ALA A 82 5.32 -1.08 21.16
N ALA A 83 6.14 -1.83 20.41
CA ALA A 83 7.39 -2.38 20.92
C ALA A 83 8.37 -1.29 21.39
N ASN A 84 8.47 -0.19 20.64
CA ASN A 84 9.32 0.94 20.99
C ASN A 84 8.83 1.69 22.23
N GLU A 85 7.52 1.87 22.39
CA GLU A 85 6.92 2.49 23.59
C GLU A 85 7.17 1.65 24.84
N ILE A 86 7.08 0.31 24.73
CA ILE A 86 7.41 -0.60 25.82
C ILE A 86 8.89 -0.49 26.19
N GLY A 87 9.79 -0.45 25.21
CA GLY A 87 11.23 -0.27 25.45
C GLY A 87 11.53 1.05 26.15
N ALA A 88 10.93 2.15 25.68
CA ALA A 88 11.08 3.48 26.27
C ALA A 88 10.55 3.56 27.72
N ALA A 89 9.43 2.89 28.01
CA ALA A 89 8.86 2.83 29.36
C ALA A 89 9.67 1.94 30.32
N ALA A 90 10.38 0.93 29.79
CA ALA A 90 11.23 0.02 30.57
C ALA A 90 12.61 0.61 30.91
N GLY A 91 12.97 1.78 30.38
CA GLY A 91 14.23 2.47 30.68
C GLY A 91 15.49 1.73 30.22
N ILE A 92 15.38 0.92 29.16
CA ILE A 92 16.48 0.20 28.49
C ILE A 92 16.82 0.90 27.18
#